data_AF-A0A948USC9-F1
#
_entry.id   AF-A0A948USC9-F1
#
_cell.length_a   1.000
_cell.length_b   1.000
_cell.length_c   1.000
_cell.angle_alpha   90.00
_cell.angle_beta   90.00
_cell.angle_gamma   90.00
#
_symmetry.space_group_name_H-M   'P 1'
#
loop_
_entity.id
_entity.type
_entity.pdbx_description
1 polymer ?
#
loop_
_entity_poly.entity_id
_entity_poly.type
_entity_poly.pdbx_seq_one_letter_code
_entity_poly.pdbx_strand_id
1 'polypeptide(L)'
;MKKFNLFKEIIVVQKIDLLKAINTSKEFAITISGEIKHEPYASNDIFVFQGKHAPAQSGILTPKAAPSIAEILGKNYQIVEDDDRVLIKAFSNWQELIRINTPRASYDDTTGDGVSEFSDKILESIGWHATEFSINYRSLVEEIEEKCEGILLCIEQESPYQFSGLGFIKDNEQAQSVLFEYCKNKIKEMMSNDALYEEENLTDDELEAVEFFKLA
;
A
#
# COMPACT_ATOMS: atom_id res chain seq x y z
N MET A 1 11.18 -4.35 -1.14
CA MET A 1 10.25 -3.21 -1.28
C MET A 1 10.79 -1.95 -0.61
N LYS A 2 10.51 -0.78 -1.18
CA LYS A 2 10.92 0.52 -0.61
C LYS A 2 9.87 1.01 0.38
N LYS A 3 10.29 1.33 1.60
CA LYS A 3 9.43 1.96 2.61
C LYS A 3 9.20 3.43 2.28
N PHE A 4 7.94 3.85 2.24
CA PHE A 4 7.49 5.23 2.11
C PHE A 4 6.76 5.61 3.40
N ASN A 5 7.51 6.12 4.37
CA ASN A 5 6.97 6.46 5.69
C ASN A 5 6.46 7.90 5.68
N LEU A 6 5.14 8.09 5.76
CA LEU A 6 4.49 9.40 5.69
C LEU A 6 5.03 10.41 6.71
N PHE A 7 5.53 9.98 7.88
CA PHE A 7 6.15 10.87 8.87
C PHE A 7 7.48 11.48 8.41
N LYS A 8 8.20 10.80 7.51
CA LYS A 8 9.54 11.17 7.03
C LYS A 8 9.49 11.84 5.66
N GLU A 9 8.48 11.54 4.86
CA GLU A 9 8.40 11.97 3.47
C GLU A 9 7.89 13.41 3.30
N ILE A 10 8.48 14.11 2.32
CA ILE A 10 8.02 15.39 1.81
C ILE A 10 7.79 15.22 0.32
N ILE A 11 6.53 15.37 -0.11
CA ILE A 11 6.15 15.23 -1.50
C ILE A 11 6.33 16.58 -2.19
N VAL A 12 7.07 16.58 -3.30
CA VAL A 12 7.36 17.78 -4.08
C VAL A 12 6.47 17.77 -5.32
N VAL A 13 5.64 18.78 -5.47
CA VAL A 13 4.70 18.91 -6.59
C VAL A 13 5.00 20.17 -7.38
N GLN A 14 4.90 20.09 -8.71
CA GLN A 14 5.02 21.28 -9.56
C GLN A 14 3.81 22.20 -9.36
N LYS A 15 4.08 23.43 -8.89
CA LYS A 15 3.04 24.38 -8.49
C LYS A 15 2.08 24.70 -9.63
N ILE A 16 2.62 24.87 -10.84
CA ILE A 16 1.83 25.16 -12.04
C ILE A 16 0.83 24.03 -12.32
N ASP A 17 1.24 22.77 -12.20
CA ASP A 17 0.38 21.64 -12.54
C ASP A 17 -0.69 21.40 -11.47
N LEU A 18 -0.33 21.60 -10.20
CA LEU A 18 -1.30 21.58 -9.10
C LEU A 18 -2.37 22.67 -9.27
N LEU A 19 -1.97 23.91 -9.56
CA LEU A 19 -2.89 25.01 -9.78
C LEU A 19 -3.81 24.78 -11.00
N LYS A 20 -3.27 24.21 -12.10
CA LYS A 20 -4.10 23.80 -13.24
C LYS A 20 -5.17 22.80 -12.82
N ALA A 21 -4.81 21.76 -12.07
CA ALA A 21 -5.73 20.72 -11.64
C ALA A 21 -6.82 21.25 -10.71
N ILE A 22 -6.45 22.09 -9.73
CA ILE A 22 -7.37 22.79 -8.84
C ILE A 22 -8.41 23.59 -9.64
N ASN A 23 -7.95 24.36 -10.64
CA ASN A 23 -8.81 25.23 -11.44
C ASN A 23 -9.77 24.47 -12.37
N THR A 24 -9.56 23.17 -12.60
CA THR A 24 -10.50 22.37 -13.40
C THR A 24 -11.84 22.10 -12.69
N SER A 25 -11.89 22.26 -11.36
CA SER A 25 -13.01 21.81 -10.51
C SER A 25 -13.35 20.31 -10.66
N LYS A 26 -12.47 19.52 -11.28
CA LYS A 26 -12.57 18.05 -11.38
C LYS A 26 -11.83 17.42 -10.22
N GLU A 27 -12.13 16.15 -9.97
CA GLU A 27 -11.33 15.35 -9.05
C GLU A 27 -9.94 15.12 -9.64
N PHE A 28 -8.93 15.19 -8.78
CA PHE A 28 -7.55 14.89 -9.09
C PHE A 28 -6.89 14.19 -7.90
N ALA A 29 -5.80 13.50 -8.17
CA ALA A 29 -4.95 12.87 -7.18
C ALA A 29 -3.52 13.39 -7.28
N ILE A 30 -2.81 13.40 -6.15
CA ILE A 30 -1.36 13.64 -6.09
C ILE A 30 -0.71 12.32 -5.71
N THR A 31 0.22 11.82 -6.51
CA THR A 31 0.93 10.57 -6.23
C THR A 31 2.02 10.76 -5.16
N ILE A 32 2.55 9.67 -4.63
CA ILE A 32 3.76 9.69 -3.78
C ILE A 32 5.00 10.27 -4.47
N SER A 33 5.02 10.32 -5.81
CA SER A 33 6.07 10.96 -6.61
C SER A 33 5.80 12.44 -6.90
N GLY A 34 4.65 12.98 -6.47
CA GLY A 34 4.25 14.36 -6.69
C GLY A 34 3.64 14.64 -8.06
N GLU A 35 3.25 13.59 -8.78
CA GLU A 35 2.54 13.71 -10.06
C GLU A 35 1.06 13.99 -9.83
N ILE A 36 0.47 14.81 -10.71
CA ILE A 36 -0.98 15.02 -10.73
C ILE A 36 -1.62 14.02 -11.67
N LYS A 37 -2.62 13.27 -11.18
CA LYS A 37 -3.40 12.31 -11.97
C LYS A 37 -4.89 12.61 -11.92
N HIS A 38 -5.58 12.16 -12.95
CA HIS A 38 -7.05 12.15 -13.04
C HIS A 38 -7.49 10.73 -13.41
N GLU A 39 -8.76 10.43 -13.20
CA GLU A 39 -9.32 9.14 -13.62
C GLU A 39 -9.18 8.90 -15.13
N PRO A 40 -9.00 7.63 -15.56
CA PRO A 40 -8.88 6.42 -14.74
C PRO A 40 -7.50 6.26 -14.10
N TYR A 41 -7.47 5.80 -12.84
CA TYR A 41 -6.23 5.52 -12.11
C TYR A 41 -5.69 4.13 -12.41
N ALA A 42 -4.36 3.99 -12.41
CA ALA A 42 -3.72 2.69 -12.54
C ALA A 42 -3.86 1.86 -11.25
N SER A 43 -3.79 0.53 -11.37
CA SER A 43 -3.89 -0.39 -10.24
C SER A 43 -2.76 -0.24 -9.23
N ASN A 44 -1.63 0.32 -9.63
CA ASN A 44 -0.45 0.54 -8.80
C ASN A 44 -0.24 2.03 -8.44
N ASP A 45 -1.25 2.88 -8.68
CA ASP A 45 -1.18 4.26 -8.26
C ASP A 45 -1.29 4.37 -6.74
N ILE A 46 -0.37 5.15 -6.14
CA ILE A 46 -0.32 5.41 -4.70
C ILE A 46 -0.42 6.91 -4.49
N PHE A 47 -1.43 7.33 -3.73
CA PHE A 47 -1.83 8.72 -3.57
C PHE A 47 -1.51 9.28 -2.18
N VAL A 48 -1.08 10.53 -2.17
CA VAL A 48 -0.96 11.37 -0.97
C VAL A 48 -2.05 12.44 -0.91
N PHE A 49 -2.92 12.50 -1.91
CA PHE A 49 -4.15 13.30 -1.92
C PHE A 49 -5.06 12.75 -3.01
N GLN A 50 -6.37 12.72 -2.76
CA GLN A 50 -7.39 12.52 -3.79
C GLN A 50 -8.61 13.34 -3.41
N GLY A 51 -9.05 14.22 -4.31
CA GLY A 51 -10.19 15.09 -4.04
C GLY A 51 -10.43 16.13 -5.11
N LYS A 52 -11.40 17.01 -4.86
CA LYS A 52 -11.75 18.11 -5.75
C LYS A 52 -11.89 19.41 -4.98
N HIS A 53 -11.46 20.49 -5.61
CA HIS A 53 -11.82 21.83 -5.16
C HIS A 53 -13.13 22.24 -5.83
N ALA A 54 -14.17 22.50 -5.03
CA ALA A 54 -15.37 23.15 -5.50
C ALA A 54 -15.32 24.62 -5.05
N PRO A 55 -15.12 25.58 -5.97
CA PRO A 55 -15.12 26.99 -5.60
C PRO A 55 -16.46 27.36 -4.98
N ALA A 56 -16.43 28.03 -3.83
CA ALA A 56 -17.64 28.53 -3.20
C ALA A 56 -18.32 29.54 -4.14
N GLN A 57 -19.66 29.54 -4.21
CA GLN A 57 -20.40 30.56 -4.94
C GLN A 57 -20.05 31.95 -4.37
N SER A 58 -19.22 32.71 -5.09
CA SER A 58 -18.89 34.09 -4.76
C SER A 58 -20.02 35.00 -5.24
N GLY A 59 -20.72 35.65 -4.32
CA GLY A 59 -21.68 36.70 -4.65
C GLY A 59 -20.96 38.04 -4.90
N ILE A 60 -21.58 38.92 -5.69
CA ILE A 60 -21.05 40.26 -6.06
C ILE A 60 -20.71 41.13 -4.83
N LEU A 61 -21.30 40.83 -3.67
CA LEU A 61 -21.20 41.63 -2.44
C LEU A 61 -20.12 41.13 -1.45
N THR A 62 -19.50 39.98 -1.69
CA THR A 62 -18.41 39.44 -0.86
C THR A 62 -17.33 38.81 -1.74
N PRO A 63 -16.34 39.59 -2.21
CA PRO A 63 -15.18 39.03 -2.88
C PRO A 63 -14.41 38.18 -1.87
N LYS A 64 -14.59 36.86 -1.94
CA LYS A 64 -13.74 35.92 -1.20
C LYS A 64 -12.40 35.85 -1.92
N ALA A 65 -11.32 36.00 -1.16
CA ALA A 65 -9.99 35.69 -1.66
C ALA A 65 -9.97 34.25 -2.19
N ALA A 66 -9.18 34.00 -3.23
CA ALA A 66 -8.94 32.65 -3.70
C ALA A 66 -8.35 31.83 -2.53
N PRO A 67 -8.87 30.62 -2.26
CA PRO A 67 -8.34 29.79 -1.19
C PRO A 67 -6.89 29.43 -1.47
N SER A 68 -6.07 29.45 -0.43
CA SER A 68 -4.70 28.97 -0.46
C SER A 68 -4.64 27.47 -0.75
N ILE A 69 -3.49 26.98 -1.22
CA ILE A 69 -3.30 25.53 -1.46
C ILE A 69 -3.51 24.74 -0.17
N ALA A 70 -3.10 25.27 0.99
CA ALA A 70 -3.35 24.67 2.29
C ALA A 70 -4.84 24.51 2.61
N GLU A 71 -5.67 25.51 2.29
CA GLU A 71 -7.13 25.43 2.48
C GLU A 71 -7.77 24.41 1.52
N ILE A 72 -7.21 24.25 0.32
CA ILE A 72 -7.72 23.33 -0.70
C ILE A 72 -7.41 21.88 -0.34
N LEU A 73 -6.16 21.58 0.04
CA LEU A 73 -5.75 20.23 0.43
C LEU A 73 -6.33 19.85 1.80
N GLY A 74 -6.48 20.83 2.69
CA GLY A 74 -7.13 20.68 3.98
C GLY A 74 -6.15 20.73 5.16
N LYS A 75 -6.70 20.93 6.35
CA LYS A 75 -5.96 21.21 7.60
C LYS A 75 -4.96 20.13 8.05
N ASN A 76 -5.09 18.91 7.52
CA ASN A 76 -4.23 17.78 7.86
C ASN A 76 -2.97 17.70 6.98
N TYR A 77 -2.80 18.66 6.06
CA TYR A 77 -1.59 18.78 5.23
C TYR A 77 -0.77 19.98 5.69
N GLN A 78 0.54 19.80 5.81
CA GLN A 78 1.46 20.92 5.98
C GLN A 78 2.03 21.28 4.61
N ILE A 79 1.80 22.52 4.20
CA ILE A 79 2.16 23.01 2.87
C ILE A 79 3.22 24.10 3.01
N VAL A 80 4.28 23.99 2.22
CA VAL A 80 5.24 25.08 1.99
C VAL A 80 5.28 25.35 0.51
N GLU A 81 5.02 26.58 0.12
CA GLU A 81 5.11 27.03 -1.27
C GLU A 81 6.49 27.65 -1.51
N ASP A 82 7.13 27.21 -2.59
CA ASP A 82 8.28 27.85 -3.23
C ASP A 82 7.82 28.50 -4.55
N ASP A 83 8.71 29.16 -5.28
CA ASP A 83 8.38 29.86 -6.53
C ASP A 83 7.75 28.90 -7.56
N ASP A 84 8.34 27.73 -7.78
CA ASP A 84 7.93 26.75 -8.78
C ASP A 84 7.32 25.45 -8.19
N ARG A 85 7.47 25.24 -6.88
CA ARG A 85 7.16 23.97 -6.20
C ARG A 85 6.24 24.14 -5.01
N VAL A 86 5.54 23.06 -4.68
CA VAL A 86 4.76 22.91 -3.45
C VAL A 86 5.30 21.70 -2.72
N LEU A 87 5.73 21.90 -1.47
CA LEU A 87 6.19 20.85 -0.57
C LEU A 87 5.03 20.45 0.34
N ILE A 88 4.70 19.15 0.35
CA ILE A 88 3.54 18.60 1.04
C ILE A 88 4.03 17.59 2.08
N LYS A 89 3.67 17.80 3.35
CA LYS A 89 3.67 16.73 4.37
C LYS A 89 2.25 16.27 4.62
N ALA A 90 2.02 14.97 4.48
CA ALA A 90 0.68 14.38 4.53
C ALA A 90 0.43 13.47 5.75
N PHE A 91 1.42 13.32 6.66
CA PHE A 91 1.33 12.39 7.79
C PHE A 91 0.10 12.59 8.67
N SER A 92 -0.35 13.83 8.91
CA SER A 92 -1.53 14.06 9.77
C SER A 92 -2.83 13.61 9.10
N ASN A 93 -2.81 13.27 7.82
CA ASN A 93 -3.96 12.75 7.08
C ASN A 93 -3.90 11.23 6.84
N TRP A 94 -3.01 10.50 7.51
CA TRP A 94 -2.72 9.10 7.22
C TRP A 94 -3.96 8.18 7.15
N GLN A 95 -4.97 8.36 8.01
CA GLN A 95 -6.19 7.53 8.00
C GLN A 95 -6.97 7.66 6.69
N GLU A 96 -7.05 8.88 6.16
CA GLU A 96 -7.63 9.15 4.84
C GLU A 96 -6.79 8.51 3.74
N LEU A 97 -5.47 8.61 3.86
CA LEU A 97 -4.54 8.05 2.88
C LEU A 97 -4.60 6.52 2.83
N ILE A 98 -4.75 5.85 3.97
CA ILE A 98 -5.05 4.42 3.99
C ILE A 98 -6.32 4.16 3.18
N ARG A 99 -7.43 4.84 3.54
CA ARG A 99 -8.73 4.61 2.89
C ARG A 99 -8.70 4.78 1.36
N ILE A 100 -8.07 5.84 0.84
CA ILE A 100 -8.06 6.09 -0.61
C ILE A 100 -7.16 5.09 -1.36
N ASN A 101 -6.17 4.50 -0.68
CA ASN A 101 -5.19 3.60 -1.28
C ASN A 101 -5.51 2.12 -1.09
N THR A 102 -6.27 1.73 -0.05
CA THR A 102 -6.68 0.33 0.20
C THR A 102 -7.23 -0.38 -1.04
N PRO A 103 -8.09 0.22 -1.89
CA PRO A 103 -8.59 -0.45 -3.10
C PRO A 103 -7.52 -0.86 -4.13
N ARG A 104 -6.29 -0.35 -4.01
CA ARG A 104 -5.15 -0.62 -4.90
C ARG A 104 -4.01 -1.37 -4.18
N ALA A 105 -4.15 -1.64 -2.89
CA ALA A 105 -3.12 -2.32 -2.12
C ALA A 105 -3.06 -3.81 -2.50
N SER A 106 -1.85 -4.36 -2.49
CA SER A 106 -1.60 -5.80 -2.63
C SER A 106 -1.93 -6.56 -1.35
N TYR A 107 -1.73 -5.92 -0.19
CA TYR A 107 -2.11 -6.42 1.13
C TYR A 107 -2.28 -5.25 2.11
N ASP A 108 -3.08 -5.47 3.14
CA ASP A 108 -3.36 -4.52 4.22
C ASP A 108 -2.68 -4.97 5.53
N ASP A 109 -1.81 -4.12 6.07
CA ASP A 109 -1.10 -4.33 7.33
C ASP A 109 -1.37 -3.17 8.32
N THR A 110 -2.64 -2.77 8.37
CA THR A 110 -3.09 -1.66 9.21
C THR A 110 -3.64 -2.10 10.56
N THR A 111 -3.96 -3.40 10.70
CA THR A 111 -4.60 -3.96 11.89
C THR A 111 -3.58 -4.51 12.89
N GLY A 112 -3.97 -4.61 14.16
CA GLY A 112 -3.11 -5.21 15.21
C GLY A 112 -2.88 -6.70 15.01
N ASP A 113 -3.76 -7.38 14.25
CA ASP A 113 -3.68 -8.81 13.96
C ASP A 113 -2.75 -9.11 12.77
N GLY A 114 -2.25 -8.06 12.10
CA GLY A 114 -1.34 -8.15 10.96
C GLY A 114 -2.05 -8.34 9.63
N VAL A 115 -1.36 -9.01 8.70
CA VAL A 115 -1.84 -9.28 7.35
C VAL A 115 -2.64 -10.57 7.33
N SER A 116 -3.80 -10.55 6.67
CA SER A 116 -4.71 -11.70 6.60
C SER A 116 -5.00 -12.20 5.18
N GLU A 117 -4.78 -11.38 4.15
CA GLU A 117 -5.08 -11.73 2.76
C GLU A 117 -4.24 -10.90 1.77
N PHE A 118 -4.03 -11.45 0.57
CA PHE A 118 -3.55 -10.77 -0.62
C PHE A 118 -4.70 -10.43 -1.57
N SER A 119 -4.64 -9.28 -2.23
CA SER A 119 -5.64 -8.90 -3.25
C SER A 119 -5.48 -9.66 -4.58
N ASP A 120 -4.28 -10.20 -4.84
CA ASP A 120 -4.03 -11.08 -5.98
C ASP A 120 -4.43 -12.53 -5.64
N LYS A 121 -5.30 -13.11 -6.46
CA LYS A 121 -5.87 -14.45 -6.19
C LYS A 121 -4.84 -15.57 -6.17
N ILE A 122 -3.75 -15.45 -6.92
CA ILE A 122 -2.72 -16.49 -6.98
C ILE A 122 -1.83 -16.38 -5.75
N LEU A 123 -1.41 -15.16 -5.37
CA LEU A 123 -0.72 -14.93 -4.10
C LEU A 123 -1.56 -15.40 -2.91
N GLU A 124 -2.86 -15.12 -2.93
CA GLU A 124 -3.80 -15.57 -1.90
C GLU A 124 -3.86 -17.10 -1.87
N SER A 125 -3.99 -17.77 -3.02
CA SER A 125 -3.97 -19.23 -3.08
C SER A 125 -2.66 -19.82 -2.55
N ILE A 126 -1.52 -19.19 -2.80
CA ILE A 126 -0.24 -19.60 -2.18
C ILE A 126 -0.31 -19.43 -0.65
N GLY A 127 -0.89 -18.32 -0.17
CA GLY A 127 -1.10 -18.06 1.25
C GLY A 127 -1.93 -19.13 1.95
N TRP A 128 -3.11 -19.45 1.41
CA TRP A 128 -4.01 -20.48 1.97
C TRP A 128 -3.32 -21.85 2.10
N HIS A 129 -2.64 -22.33 1.06
CA HIS A 129 -1.95 -23.63 1.16
C HIS A 129 -0.73 -23.56 2.09
N ALA A 130 -0.09 -22.39 2.23
CA ALA A 130 1.03 -22.23 3.15
C ALA A 130 0.59 -22.28 4.62
N THR A 131 -0.64 -21.81 4.93
CA THR A 131 -1.16 -21.82 6.31
C THR A 131 -1.39 -23.22 6.86
N GLU A 132 -1.62 -24.24 6.01
CA GLU A 132 -1.71 -25.64 6.43
C GLU A 132 -0.40 -26.13 7.06
N PHE A 133 0.74 -25.58 6.61
CA PHE A 133 2.06 -25.83 7.19
C PHE A 133 2.48 -24.76 8.21
N SER A 134 1.53 -24.10 8.88
CA SER A 134 1.79 -23.06 9.88
C SER A 134 2.63 -21.86 9.38
N ILE A 135 2.75 -21.67 8.06
CA ILE A 135 3.42 -20.51 7.47
C ILE A 135 2.40 -19.37 7.40
N ASN A 136 2.56 -18.38 8.28
CA ASN A 136 1.63 -17.25 8.37
C ASN A 136 1.89 -16.16 7.31
N TYR A 137 0.86 -15.35 7.03
CA TYR A 137 0.93 -14.23 6.09
C TYR A 137 2.01 -13.20 6.43
N ARG A 138 2.36 -13.01 7.72
CA ARG A 138 3.48 -12.14 8.10
C ARG A 138 4.79 -12.61 7.47
N SER A 139 5.08 -13.91 7.54
CA SER A 139 6.29 -14.50 6.97
C SER A 139 6.32 -14.34 5.44
N LEU A 140 5.15 -14.49 4.80
CA LEU A 140 5.02 -14.29 3.34
C LEU A 140 5.26 -12.84 2.94
N VAL A 141 4.68 -11.89 3.68
CA VAL A 141 4.88 -10.47 3.42
C VAL A 141 6.33 -10.07 3.66
N GLU A 142 6.98 -10.56 4.71
CA GLU A 142 8.41 -10.31 4.95
C GLU A 142 9.27 -10.77 3.77
N GLU A 143 9.00 -11.96 3.23
CA GLU A 143 9.69 -12.50 2.06
C GLU A 143 9.47 -11.63 0.80
N ILE A 144 8.23 -11.16 0.56
CA ILE A 144 7.93 -10.23 -0.54
C ILE A 144 8.64 -8.89 -0.32
N GLU A 145 8.57 -8.34 0.89
CA GLU A 145 9.18 -7.07 1.24
C GLU A 145 10.71 -7.12 1.12
N GLU A 146 11.33 -8.27 1.34
CA GLU A 146 12.77 -8.46 1.14
C GLU A 146 13.13 -8.60 -0.34
N LYS A 147 12.39 -9.41 -1.11
CA LYS A 147 12.82 -9.89 -2.43
C LYS A 147 12.15 -9.23 -3.63
N CYS A 148 11.03 -8.54 -3.45
CA CYS A 148 10.26 -7.95 -4.53
C CYS A 148 10.39 -6.42 -4.60
N GLU A 149 10.24 -5.89 -5.82
CA GLU A 149 10.07 -4.46 -6.03
C GLU A 149 8.64 -4.02 -5.67
N GLY A 150 8.53 -2.84 -5.08
CA GLY A 150 7.25 -2.31 -4.62
C GLY A 150 7.42 -1.21 -3.59
N ILE A 151 6.29 -0.67 -3.12
CA ILE A 151 6.24 0.37 -2.10
C ILE A 151 5.46 -0.15 -0.89
N LEU A 152 6.02 0.04 0.31
CA LEU A 152 5.28 -0.06 1.56
C LEU A 152 4.90 1.35 2.00
N LEU A 153 3.65 1.77 1.75
CA LEU A 153 3.12 3.04 2.23
C LEU A 153 2.75 2.86 3.70
N CYS A 154 3.42 3.56 4.60
CA CYS A 154 3.17 3.36 6.02
C CYS A 154 3.21 4.65 6.84
N ILE A 155 2.64 4.57 8.04
CA ILE A 155 3.07 5.36 9.18
C ILE A 155 3.89 4.46 10.11
N GLU A 156 5.09 4.89 10.46
CA GLU A 156 5.91 4.18 11.44
C GLU A 156 6.64 5.19 12.34
N GLN A 157 6.55 4.98 13.65
CA GLN A 157 7.29 5.71 14.67
C GLN A 157 7.80 4.75 15.76
N GLU A 158 8.93 5.09 16.37
CA GLU A 158 9.63 4.19 17.31
C GLU A 158 9.15 4.32 18.77
N SER A 159 8.60 5.47 19.18
CA SER A 159 8.25 5.72 20.59
C SER A 159 7.01 6.61 20.78
N PRO A 160 5.88 6.04 21.26
CA PRO A 160 5.60 4.60 21.37
C PRO A 160 5.61 3.95 19.99
N TYR A 161 6.01 2.68 19.91
CA TYR A 161 6.01 1.96 18.64
C TYR A 161 4.60 1.94 18.04
N GLN A 162 4.50 2.41 16.81
CA GLN A 162 3.27 2.38 16.04
C GLN A 162 3.65 2.09 14.59
N PHE A 163 2.94 1.13 14.01
CA PHE A 163 3.03 0.79 12.60
C PHE A 163 1.61 0.61 12.04
N SER A 164 1.41 1.09 10.81
CA SER A 164 0.21 0.82 10.01
C SER A 164 0.61 1.03 8.55
N GLY A 165 0.38 0.05 7.68
CA GLY A 165 0.90 0.10 6.33
C GLY A 165 0.05 -0.62 5.29
N LEU A 166 0.27 -0.26 4.03
CA LEU A 166 -0.27 -0.91 2.85
C LEU A 166 0.88 -1.27 1.93
N GLY A 167 0.90 -2.52 1.45
CA GLY A 167 1.88 -3.00 0.49
C GLY A 167 1.40 -2.81 -0.95
N PHE A 168 2.29 -2.39 -1.83
CA PHE A 168 2.07 -2.26 -3.26
C PHE A 168 3.16 -3.00 -4.02
N ILE A 169 2.86 -4.23 -4.43
CA ILE A 169 3.77 -5.07 -5.21
C ILE A 169 3.79 -4.55 -6.65
N LYS A 170 4.99 -4.40 -7.23
CA LYS A 170 5.14 -3.89 -8.60
C LYS A 170 4.84 -4.96 -9.65
N ASP A 171 5.23 -6.21 -9.38
CA ASP A 171 5.11 -7.35 -10.27
C ASP A 171 4.57 -8.57 -9.51
N ASN A 172 3.31 -8.91 -9.74
CA ASN A 172 2.67 -10.04 -9.09
C ASN A 172 3.24 -11.38 -9.56
N GLU A 173 3.67 -11.53 -10.82
CA GLU A 173 4.22 -12.78 -11.32
C GLU A 173 5.57 -13.09 -10.64
N GLN A 174 6.39 -12.05 -10.43
CA GLN A 174 7.60 -12.15 -9.63
C GLN A 174 7.27 -12.58 -8.19
N ALA A 175 6.33 -11.88 -7.53
CA ALA A 175 5.97 -12.19 -6.15
C ALA A 175 5.40 -13.60 -5.99
N GLN A 176 4.59 -14.07 -6.95
CA GLN A 176 4.06 -15.44 -6.99
C GLN A 176 5.20 -16.45 -7.08
N SER A 177 6.16 -16.22 -7.96
CA SER A 177 7.32 -17.11 -8.11
C SER A 177 8.18 -17.15 -6.85
N VAL A 178 8.42 -15.99 -6.22
CA VAL A 178 9.16 -15.87 -4.96
C VAL A 178 8.48 -16.62 -3.83
N LEU A 179 7.19 -16.36 -3.61
CA LEU A 179 6.44 -17.02 -2.54
C LEU A 179 6.28 -18.51 -2.77
N PHE A 180 6.00 -18.94 -4.00
CA PHE A 180 5.86 -20.36 -4.31
C PHE A 180 7.14 -21.13 -3.99
N GLU A 181 8.31 -20.61 -4.39
CA GLU A 181 9.59 -21.23 -4.07
C GLU A 181 9.93 -21.16 -2.57
N TYR A 182 9.61 -20.04 -1.90
CA TYR A 182 9.79 -19.92 -0.45
C TYR A 182 8.98 -21.00 0.30
N CYS A 183 7.67 -21.08 0.05
CA CYS A 183 6.78 -22.04 0.69
C CYS A 183 7.21 -23.48 0.38
N LYS A 184 7.49 -23.78 -0.90
CA LYS A 184 7.94 -25.12 -1.30
C LYS A 184 9.18 -25.58 -0.55
N ASN A 185 10.18 -24.71 -0.42
CA ASN A 185 11.40 -25.03 0.32
C ASN A 185 11.15 -25.19 1.81
N LYS A 186 10.30 -24.34 2.40
CA LYS A 186 9.96 -24.38 3.82
C LYS A 186 9.16 -25.64 4.18
N ILE A 187 8.15 -25.97 3.38
CA ILE A 187 7.32 -27.16 3.57
C ILE A 187 8.17 -28.42 3.43
N LYS A 188 9.03 -28.48 2.42
CA LYS A 188 9.97 -29.59 2.25
C LYS A 188 10.90 -29.77 3.46
N GLU A 189 11.39 -28.68 4.02
CA GLU A 189 12.18 -28.69 5.26
C GLU A 189 11.37 -29.23 6.44
N MET A 190 10.10 -28.80 6.59
CA MET A 190 9.21 -29.25 7.66
C MET A 190 8.90 -30.74 7.54
N MET A 191 8.52 -31.23 6.36
CA MET A 191 8.25 -32.66 6.13
C MET A 191 9.46 -33.57 6.38
N SER A 192 10.68 -33.01 6.29
CA SER A 192 11.92 -33.77 6.51
C SER A 192 12.38 -33.77 7.97
N ASN A 193 11.95 -32.80 8.77
CA ASN A 193 12.55 -32.51 10.09
C ASN A 193 11.53 -32.45 11.23
N ASP A 194 10.23 -32.35 10.93
CA ASP A 194 9.15 -32.27 11.90
C ASP A 194 8.27 -33.53 11.81
N ALA A 195 8.24 -34.30 12.90
CA ALA A 195 7.46 -35.53 12.98
C ALA A 195 5.96 -35.30 12.76
N LEU A 196 5.44 -34.10 13.03
CA LEU A 196 4.05 -33.75 12.78
C LEU A 196 3.72 -33.69 11.29
N TYR A 197 4.72 -33.40 10.45
CA TYR A 197 4.57 -33.20 9.00
C TYR A 197 5.21 -34.33 8.19
N GLU A 198 5.51 -35.47 8.81
CA GLU A 198 5.89 -36.69 8.08
C GLU A 198 4.75 -37.11 7.13
N GLU A 199 5.09 -37.66 5.96
CA GLU A 199 4.14 -37.95 4.87
C GLU A 199 2.93 -38.79 5.32
N GLU A 200 3.16 -39.76 6.21
CA GLU A 200 2.12 -40.61 6.79
C GLU A 200 1.18 -39.92 7.80
N ASN A 201 1.57 -38.75 8.30
CA ASN A 201 0.84 -37.99 9.32
C ASN A 201 0.07 -36.79 8.73
N LEU A 202 0.24 -36.52 7.43
CA LEU A 202 -0.44 -35.42 6.76
C LEU A 202 -1.96 -35.63 6.71
N THR A 203 -2.67 -34.56 7.02
CA THR A 203 -4.11 -34.41 6.83
C THR A 203 -4.48 -34.22 5.35
N ASP A 204 -5.76 -34.33 5.02
CA ASP A 204 -6.25 -34.12 3.65
C ASP A 204 -5.90 -32.71 3.13
N ASP A 205 -5.99 -31.68 3.98
CA ASP A 205 -5.67 -30.29 3.62
C ASP A 205 -4.15 -30.11 3.40
N GLU A 206 -3.32 -30.73 4.23
CA GLU A 206 -1.85 -30.72 4.06
C GLU A 206 -1.42 -31.50 2.80
N LEU A 207 -2.09 -32.60 2.45
CA LEU A 207 -1.85 -33.33 1.20
C LEU A 207 -2.20 -32.50 -0.03
N GLU A 208 -3.32 -31.77 -0.01
CA GLU A 208 -3.70 -30.83 -1.07
C GLU A 208 -2.62 -29.75 -1.23
N ALA A 209 -2.12 -29.19 -0.12
CA ALA A 209 -1.03 -28.22 -0.14
C ALA A 209 0.29 -28.82 -0.71
N VAL A 210 0.63 -30.07 -0.38
CA VAL A 210 1.80 -30.77 -0.94
C VAL A 210 1.67 -30.95 -2.46
N GLU A 211 0.49 -31.29 -2.96
CA GLU A 211 0.21 -31.36 -4.40
C GLU A 211 0.33 -29.98 -5.06
N PHE A 212 -0.26 -28.94 -4.45
CA PHE A 212 -0.20 -27.56 -4.92
C PHE A 212 1.26 -27.07 -5.07
N PHE A 213 2.11 -27.35 -4.07
CA PHE A 213 3.54 -26.98 -4.10
C PHE A 213 4.44 -27.94 -4.89
N LYS A 214 3.85 -28.97 -5.52
CA LYS A 214 4.56 -29.96 -6.35
C LYS A 214 5.67 -30.68 -5.57
N LEU A 215 5.31 -31.14 -4.37
CA LEU A 215 6.17 -31.92 -3.48
C LEU A 215 5.78 -33.41 -3.43
N ALA A 216 4.65 -33.78 -4.02
CA ALA A 216 4.25 -35.16 -4.31
C ALA A 216 4.99 -35.78 -5.51
#